data_AF-A0A179I8A1-F1
#
_entry.id   AF-A0A179I8A1-F1
#
_cell.length_a   1.000
_cell.length_b   1.000
_cell.length_c   1.000
_cell.angle_alpha   90.00
_cell.angle_beta   90.00
_cell.angle_gamma   90.00
#
_symmetry.space_group_name_H-M   'P 1'
#
loop_
_entity.id
_entity.type
_entity.pdbx_description
1 polymer ?
#
loop_
_entity_poly.entity_id
_entity_poly.type
_entity_poly.pdbx_seq_one_letter_code
_entity_poly.pdbx_strand_id
1 'polypeptide(L)'
;MQGVQDDIDHYWNTYGKPTWVTEFTCVSDQPRWEPCEDQAQISRFISDVVDLLEKNEHVMAYAYTDGGGLSPNRTPTSNDGPKLSGSGRTYLNAIKKYH
;
A
#
# COMPACT_ATOMS: atom_id res chain seq x y z
N MET A 1 -6.83 4.41 -7.69
CA MET A 1 -5.79 3.44 -8.10
C MET A 1 -4.95 3.92 -9.28
N GLN A 2 -5.40 4.88 -10.10
CA GLN A 2 -4.65 5.36 -11.27
C GLN A 2 -3.18 5.70 -10.97
N GLY A 3 -2.88 6.48 -9.93
CA GLY A 3 -1.49 6.82 -9.60
C GLY A 3 -0.58 5.60 -9.35
N VAL A 4 -1.09 4.54 -8.72
CA VAL A 4 -0.32 3.29 -8.53
C VAL A 4 -0.07 2.60 -9.87
N GLN A 5 -1.06 2.60 -10.77
CA GLN A 5 -0.91 2.03 -12.11
C GLN A 5 0.09 2.85 -12.95
N ASP A 6 0.04 4.18 -12.86
CA ASP A 6 0.95 5.07 -13.56
C ASP A 6 2.41 4.83 -13.15
N ASP A 7 2.66 4.61 -11.85
CA ASP A 7 4.00 4.24 -11.35
C ASP A 7 4.45 2.88 -11.92
N ILE A 8 3.60 1.85 -11.85
CA ILE A 8 3.92 0.52 -12.38
C ILE A 8 4.23 0.60 -13.88
N ASP A 9 3.38 1.30 -14.64
CA ASP A 9 3.52 1.47 -16.08
C ASP A 9 4.80 2.25 -16.41
N HIS A 10 5.14 3.29 -15.65
CA HIS A 10 6.37 4.04 -15.84
C HIS A 10 7.61 3.14 -15.71
N TYR A 11 7.72 2.40 -14.61
CA TYR A 11 8.89 1.55 -14.36
C TYR A 11 8.95 0.36 -15.32
N TRP A 12 7.82 -0.27 -15.64
CA TRP A 12 7.77 -1.36 -16.61
C TRP A 12 8.16 -0.89 -18.02
N ASN A 13 7.56 0.19 -18.51
CA ASN A 13 7.82 0.68 -19.88
C ASN A 13 9.24 1.24 -20.04
N THR A 14 9.83 1.78 -18.96
CA THR A 14 11.19 2.35 -18.99
C THR A 14 12.27 1.29 -18.88
N TYR A 15 12.08 0.28 -18.01
CA TYR A 15 13.15 -0.65 -17.64
C TYR A 15 12.91 -2.11 -18.04
N GLY A 16 11.67 -2.48 -18.40
CA GLY A 16 11.32 -3.81 -18.93
C GLY A 16 11.61 -4.97 -17.97
N LYS A 17 11.58 -4.72 -16.66
CA LYS A 17 11.88 -5.71 -15.62
C LYS A 17 10.69 -5.86 -14.67
N PRO A 18 10.45 -7.08 -14.15
CA PRO A 18 9.47 -7.27 -13.09
C PRO A 18 9.77 -6.38 -11.87
N THR A 19 8.72 -5.88 -11.24
CA THR A 19 8.77 -4.84 -10.21
C THR A 19 8.49 -5.43 -8.83
N TRP A 20 9.25 -4.98 -7.83
CA TRP A 20 8.91 -5.13 -6.42
C TRP A 20 8.47 -3.78 -5.87
N VAL A 21 7.25 -3.71 -5.34
CA VAL A 21 6.76 -2.51 -4.63
C VAL A 21 7.22 -2.59 -3.19
N THR A 22 8.46 -2.19 -2.94
CA THR A 22 9.12 -2.41 -1.64
C THR A 22 8.52 -1.60 -0.50
N GLU A 23 7.81 -0.53 -0.80
CA GLU A 23 7.03 0.26 0.16
C GLU A 23 5.78 0.83 -0.51
N PHE A 24 4.62 0.72 0.14
CA PHE A 24 3.42 1.46 -0.25
C PHE A 24 2.58 1.87 0.97
N THR A 25 1.90 3.01 0.84
CA THR A 25 0.93 3.55 1.81
C THR A 25 -0.02 4.53 1.12
N CYS A 26 -1.12 4.91 1.78
CA CYS A 26 -2.02 5.94 1.29
C CYS A 26 -1.44 7.33 1.56
N VAL A 27 -1.09 8.05 0.49
CA VAL A 27 -0.61 9.44 0.51
C VAL A 27 -1.23 10.16 -0.67
N SER A 28 -1.72 11.38 -0.47
CA SER A 28 -1.90 12.34 -1.56
C SER A 28 -0.54 12.99 -1.79
N ASP A 29 0.11 12.69 -2.90
CA ASP A 29 1.47 13.14 -3.21
C ASP A 29 1.49 14.44 -4.03
N GLN A 30 0.34 14.85 -4.58
CA GLN A 30 0.14 16.08 -5.33
C GLN A 30 -1.00 16.92 -4.74
N PRO A 31 -0.88 18.26 -4.72
CA PRO A 31 0.30 19.07 -5.05
C PRO A 31 1.37 19.10 -3.93
N ARG A 32 1.13 18.38 -2.82
CA ARG A 32 2.01 18.29 -1.65
C ARG A 32 1.97 16.87 -1.12
N TRP A 33 2.99 16.49 -0.36
CA TRP A 33 3.05 15.22 0.36
C TRP A 33 2.17 15.26 1.61
N GLU A 34 0.97 14.69 1.51
CA GLU A 34 -0.04 14.68 2.58
C GLU A 34 -0.52 13.24 2.83
N PRO A 35 -0.10 12.61 3.94
CA PRO A 35 -0.56 11.28 4.31
C PRO A 35 -2.08 11.22 4.48
N CYS A 36 -2.71 10.13 4.03
CA CYS A 36 -4.13 9.93 4.29
C CYS A 36 -4.37 9.79 5.81
N GLU A 37 -5.36 10.52 6.33
CA GLU A 37 -5.71 10.48 7.77
C GLU A 37 -7.01 9.71 8.03
N ASP A 38 -7.93 9.63 7.07
CA ASP A 38 -9.21 8.94 7.25
C ASP A 38 -9.04 7.41 7.24
N GLN A 39 -9.42 6.73 8.32
CA GLN A 39 -9.26 5.28 8.45
C GLN A 39 -10.05 4.50 7.38
N ALA A 40 -11.22 5.00 6.96
CA ALA A 40 -12.02 4.33 5.94
C ALA A 40 -11.36 4.45 4.56
N GLN A 41 -10.80 5.62 4.22
CA GLN A 41 -10.00 5.85 3.02
C GLN A 41 -8.76 4.95 3.02
N ILE A 42 -8.01 4.89 4.12
CA ILE A 42 -6.83 4.04 4.25
C ILE A 42 -7.23 2.57 4.04
N SER A 43 -8.32 2.11 4.65
CA SER A 43 -8.72 0.72 4.57
C SER A 43 -9.20 0.33 3.17
N ARG A 44 -9.89 1.23 2.47
CA ARG A 44 -10.23 1.06 1.04
C ARG A 44 -8.97 1.00 0.19
N PHE A 45 -8.06 1.96 0.35
CA PHE A 45 -6.79 1.99 -0.36
C PHE A 45 -6.03 0.68 -0.21
N ILE A 46 -5.87 0.16 1.02
CA ILE A 46 -5.17 -1.11 1.28
C ILE A 46 -5.84 -2.27 0.54
N SER A 47 -7.17 -2.35 0.58
CA SER A 47 -7.91 -3.43 -0.06
C SER A 47 -7.77 -3.37 -1.58
N ASP A 48 -7.91 -2.16 -2.16
CA ASP A 48 -7.87 -1.92 -3.60
C ASP A 48 -6.46 -2.12 -4.16
N VAL A 49 -5.43 -1.63 -3.46
CA VAL A 49 -4.04 -1.72 -3.94
C VAL A 49 -3.54 -3.15 -3.89
N VAL A 50 -3.88 -3.93 -2.85
CA VAL A 50 -3.53 -5.36 -2.81
C VAL A 50 -4.20 -6.10 -3.97
N ASP A 51 -5.50 -5.86 -4.22
CA ASP A 51 -6.20 -6.49 -5.33
C ASP A 51 -5.62 -6.09 -6.70
N LEU A 52 -5.08 -4.87 -6.84
CA LEU A 52 -4.37 -4.43 -8.04
C LEU A 52 -3.03 -5.14 -8.20
N LEU A 53 -2.21 -5.16 -7.15
CA LEU A 53 -0.85 -5.71 -7.19
C LEU A 53 -0.87 -7.22 -7.43
N GLU A 54 -1.80 -7.96 -6.84
CA GLU A 54 -1.98 -9.41 -7.05
C GLU A 54 -2.43 -9.77 -8.47
N LYS A 55 -3.14 -8.87 -9.15
CA LYS A 55 -3.63 -9.08 -10.53
C LYS A 55 -2.68 -8.55 -11.59
N ASN A 56 -1.65 -7.79 -11.21
CA ASN A 56 -0.72 -7.18 -12.15
C ASN A 56 0.46 -8.12 -12.43
N GLU A 57 0.54 -8.62 -13.67
CA GLU A 57 1.56 -9.61 -14.06
C GLU A 57 3.02 -9.09 -14.02
N HIS A 58 3.22 -7.78 -13.90
CA HIS A 58 4.54 -7.17 -13.82
C HIS A 58 5.02 -7.00 -12.36
N VAL A 59 4.15 -7.18 -11.36
CA VAL A 59 4.50 -7.05 -9.94
C VAL A 59 4.77 -8.44 -9.35
N MET A 60 5.98 -8.62 -8.79
CA MET A 60 6.42 -9.91 -8.24
C MET A 60 6.47 -9.95 -6.72
N ALA A 61 6.43 -8.78 -6.07
CA ALA A 61 6.37 -8.65 -4.62
C ALA A 61 5.89 -7.25 -4.22
N TYR A 62 5.29 -7.14 -3.04
CA TYR A 62 4.91 -5.86 -2.45
C TYR A 62 4.99 -5.91 -0.92
N ALA A 63 5.24 -4.76 -0.28
CA ALA A 63 5.32 -4.67 1.18
C ALA A 63 4.68 -3.38 1.72
N TYR A 64 3.77 -3.55 2.68
CA TYR A 64 3.13 -2.44 3.39
C TYR A 64 4.13 -1.78 4.35
N THR A 65 4.37 -0.47 4.22
CA THR A 65 5.41 0.21 5.01
C THR A 65 4.95 0.58 6.43
N ASP A 66 5.81 0.33 7.41
CA ASP A 66 5.70 0.81 8.79
C ASP A 66 6.69 1.95 9.11
N GLY A 67 7.32 2.54 8.08
CA GLY A 67 8.35 3.59 8.23
C GLY A 67 7.87 4.84 8.97
N GLY A 68 8.72 5.85 9.19
CA GLY A 68 8.32 7.11 9.86
C GLY A 68 7.58 8.11 8.95
N GLY A 69 7.19 9.28 9.50
CA GLY A 69 6.81 10.46 8.70
C GLY A 69 5.45 10.42 7.99
N LEU A 70 4.53 9.55 8.40
CA LEU A 70 3.17 9.46 7.86
C LEU A 70 2.14 9.36 8.99
N SER A 71 0.85 9.41 8.66
CA SER A 71 -0.28 9.32 9.62
C SER A 71 -0.13 8.14 10.59
N PRO A 72 -0.44 8.28 11.89
CA PRO A 72 -0.47 7.15 12.81
C PRO A 72 -1.56 6.12 12.45
N ASN A 73 -2.61 6.52 11.72
CA ASN A 73 -3.74 5.64 11.38
C ASN A 73 -3.35 4.52 10.40
N ARG A 74 -2.26 4.69 9.62
CA ARG A 74 -1.72 3.64 8.75
C ARG A 74 -0.78 2.67 9.47
N THR A 75 -0.34 2.96 10.70
CA THR A 75 0.60 2.07 11.42
C THR A 75 0.01 0.67 11.54
N PRO A 76 0.70 -0.42 11.14
CA PRO A 76 0.11 -1.75 11.08
C PRO A 76 -0.12 -2.37 12.48
N THR A 77 0.56 -1.86 13.50
CA THR A 77 0.44 -2.30 14.88
C THR A 77 -0.04 -1.16 15.79
N SER A 78 -0.50 -1.53 16.98
CA SER A 78 -0.95 -0.63 18.06
C SER A 78 -0.29 -1.08 19.37
N ASN A 79 -0.32 -0.20 20.38
CA ASN A 79 0.29 -0.44 21.70
C ASN A 79 1.78 -0.80 21.66
N ASP A 80 2.56 -0.17 20.76
CA ASP A 80 3.99 -0.43 20.57
C ASP A 80 4.31 -1.84 20.01
N GLY A 81 3.41 -2.41 19.20
CA GLY A 81 3.69 -3.65 18.45
C GLY A 81 2.91 -4.94 18.80
N PRO A 82 2.33 -5.17 20.00
CA PRO A 82 1.77 -6.46 20.37
C PRO A 82 0.38 -6.75 19.77
N LYS A 83 -0.27 -5.76 19.15
CA LYS A 83 -1.60 -5.93 18.55
C LYS A 83 -1.63 -5.31 17.16
N LEU A 84 -2.26 -6.00 16.21
CA LEU A 84 -2.58 -5.39 14.91
C LEU A 84 -3.52 -4.19 15.11
N SER A 85 -3.28 -3.13 14.36
CA SER A 85 -4.17 -1.96 14.26
C SER A 85 -5.35 -2.24 13.33
N GLY A 86 -6.20 -1.23 13.09
CA GLY A 86 -7.20 -1.28 12.02
C GLY A 86 -6.55 -1.57 10.67
N SER A 87 -5.54 -0.78 10.30
CA SER A 87 -4.81 -0.90 9.04
C SER A 87 -4.05 -2.23 8.92
N GLY A 88 -3.43 -2.72 9.99
CA GLY A 88 -2.76 -4.03 9.99
C GLY A 88 -3.73 -5.19 9.77
N ARG A 89 -4.91 -5.15 10.40
CA ARG A 89 -5.98 -6.14 10.14
C ARG A 89 -6.50 -6.04 8.71
N THR A 90 -6.67 -4.83 8.17
CA THR A 90 -7.10 -4.64 6.79
C THR A 90 -6.10 -5.26 5.81
N TYR A 91 -4.80 -5.00 5.99
CA TYR A 91 -3.77 -5.58 5.14
C TYR A 91 -3.74 -7.11 5.26
N LEU A 92 -3.77 -7.65 6.48
CA LEU A 92 -3.82 -9.09 6.72
C LEU A 92 -5.04 -9.75 6.04
N ASN A 93 -6.21 -9.13 6.11
CA ASN A 93 -7.42 -9.65 5.47
C ASN A 93 -7.36 -9.56 3.95
N ALA A 94 -6.74 -8.51 3.40
CA ALA A 94 -6.60 -8.33 1.96
C ALA A 94 -5.70 -9.42 1.34
N ILE A 95 -4.53 -9.67 1.93
CA ILE A 95 -3.58 -10.68 1.42
C ILE A 95 -4.10 -12.11 1.59
N LYS A 96 -4.90 -12.39 2.64
CA LYS A 96 -5.57 -13.69 2.86
C LYS A 96 -6.62 -14.05 1.80
N LYS A 97 -6.98 -13.14 0.89
CA LYS A 97 -7.81 -13.51 -0.26
C LYS A 97 -7.05 -14.39 -1.27
N TYR A 98 -5.72 -14.33 -1.25
CA TYR A 98 -4.84 -14.93 -2.26
C TYR A 98 -3.99 -16.09 -1.72
N HIS A 99 -4.04 -16.35 -0.40
CA HIS A 99 -3.33 -17.41 0.31
C HIS A 99 -4.22 -18.04 1.40
#